data_AF-K9KCN9-F1
#
_entry.id   AF-K9KCN9-F1
#
_cell.length_a   1.000
_cell.length_b   1.000
_cell.length_c   1.000
_cell.angle_alpha   90.00
_cell.angle_beta   90.00
_cell.angle_gamma   90.00
#
_symmetry.space_group_name_H-M   'P 1'
#
loop_
_entity.id
_entity.type
_entity.pdbx_description
1 polymer ?
#
loop_
_entity_poly.entity_id
_entity_poly.type
_entity_poly.pdbx_seq_one_letter_code
_entity_poly.pdbx_strand_id
1 'polypeptide(L)'
;VSNITAGNRAQIQAVIDANIFPVLIEVLQKAEFRTRKEAAWAITNATSGGTPEQIRYLVALGCIKPLCDLLTVMDSKIVQVALNGLENILRLGEQESKQNGIGINPYCALIEEAYGLDKIEFLQSHENQEIYQKAFDLIEHYFGVEEDDPSIVPQVDENQQQFVFQQQEAPMEGFQL
;
A
#
# COMPACT_ATOMS: atom_id res chain seq x y z
N VAL A 1 -9.04 -19.53 12.62
CA VAL A 1 -9.27 -18.96 11.26
C VAL A 1 -7.95 -18.74 10.53
N SER A 2 -6.94 -18.15 11.18
CA SER A 2 -5.59 -17.94 10.61
C SER A 2 -4.94 -19.18 9.98
N ASN A 3 -5.07 -20.35 10.61
CA ASN A 3 -4.53 -21.60 10.04
C ASN A 3 -5.28 -22.09 8.79
N ILE A 4 -6.55 -21.70 8.62
CA ILE A 4 -7.34 -22.04 7.42
C ILE A 4 -6.96 -21.08 6.28
N THR A 5 -6.77 -19.80 6.59
CA THR A 5 -6.31 -18.81 5.59
C THR A 5 -4.84 -18.97 5.21
N ALA A 6 -4.04 -19.69 6.00
CA ALA A 6 -2.70 -20.16 5.63
C ALA A 6 -2.72 -21.36 4.67
N GLY A 7 -3.89 -21.89 4.37
CA GLY A 7 -4.09 -23.03 3.50
C GLY A 7 -4.07 -22.67 2.01
N ASN A 8 -4.74 -23.48 1.20
CA ASN A 8 -4.85 -23.25 -0.24
C ASN A 8 -5.91 -22.20 -0.60
N ARG A 9 -5.91 -21.75 -1.86
CA ARG A 9 -6.86 -20.75 -2.39
C ARG A 9 -8.33 -21.11 -2.19
N ALA A 10 -8.68 -22.40 -2.20
CA ALA A 10 -10.05 -22.86 -1.97
C ALA A 10 -10.45 -22.74 -0.48
N GLN A 11 -9.51 -22.95 0.43
CA GLN A 11 -9.72 -22.72 1.87
C GLN A 11 -9.89 -21.22 2.17
N ILE A 12 -9.09 -20.36 1.52
CA ILE A 12 -9.28 -18.90 1.60
C ILE A 12 -10.66 -18.52 1.05
N GLN A 13 -11.06 -19.08 -0.10
CA GLN A 13 -12.38 -18.83 -0.68
C GLN A 13 -13.51 -19.25 0.26
N ALA A 14 -13.40 -20.41 0.91
CA ALA A 14 -14.40 -20.85 1.88
C ALA A 14 -14.57 -19.88 3.07
N VAL A 15 -13.49 -19.21 3.49
CA VAL A 15 -13.54 -18.18 4.54
C VAL A 15 -14.20 -16.88 4.03
N ILE A 16 -13.98 -16.54 2.75
CA ILE A 16 -14.68 -15.43 2.07
C ILE A 16 -16.18 -15.72 1.98
N ASP A 17 -16.55 -16.89 1.48
CA ASP A 17 -17.95 -17.30 1.27
C ASP A 17 -18.71 -17.44 2.60
N ALA A 18 -18.01 -17.80 3.68
CA ALA A 18 -18.57 -17.82 5.04
C ALA A 18 -18.69 -16.41 5.68
N ASN A 19 -18.36 -15.34 4.95
CA ASN A 19 -18.45 -13.95 5.37
C ASN A 19 -17.67 -13.63 6.67
N ILE A 20 -16.51 -14.27 6.84
CA ILE A 20 -15.70 -14.15 8.06
C ILE A 20 -14.80 -12.91 8.04
N PHE A 21 -14.35 -12.47 6.86
CA PHE A 21 -13.40 -11.35 6.74
C PHE A 21 -13.93 -10.00 7.27
N PRO A 22 -15.20 -9.61 7.06
CA PRO A 22 -15.73 -8.39 7.67
C PRO A 22 -15.64 -8.42 9.21
N VAL A 23 -15.93 -9.57 9.82
CA VAL A 23 -15.82 -9.77 11.27
C VAL A 23 -14.36 -9.69 11.72
N LEU A 24 -13.43 -10.27 10.97
CA LEU A 24 -11.99 -10.19 11.29
C LEU A 24 -11.48 -8.74 11.23
N ILE A 25 -11.93 -7.95 10.26
CA ILE A 25 -11.56 -6.55 10.11
C ILE A 25 -12.12 -5.72 11.27
N GLU A 26 -13.36 -5.96 11.69
CA GLU A 26 -13.93 -5.31 12.88
C GLU A 26 -13.16 -5.68 14.16
N VAL A 27 -12.83 -6.96 14.34
CA VAL A 27 -12.02 -7.46 15.44
C VAL A 27 -10.63 -6.79 15.44
N LEU A 28 -10.02 -6.62 14.27
CA LEU A 28 -8.71 -5.98 14.12
C LEU A 28 -8.69 -4.53 14.61
N GLN A 29 -9.83 -3.84 14.53
CA GLN A 29 -10.00 -2.46 14.98
C GLN A 29 -10.40 -2.35 16.47
N LYS A 30 -11.34 -3.18 16.93
CA LYS A 30 -12.04 -2.97 18.21
C LYS A 30 -11.64 -3.91 19.33
N ALA A 31 -11.09 -5.09 19.01
CA ALA A 31 -10.85 -6.11 20.03
C ALA A 31 -9.61 -5.79 20.89
N GLU A 32 -9.44 -6.55 21.97
CA GLU A 32 -8.23 -6.51 22.77
C GLU A 32 -6.99 -6.92 21.95
N PHE A 33 -5.81 -6.44 22.37
CA PHE A 33 -4.58 -6.59 21.59
C PHE A 33 -4.27 -8.04 21.21
N ARG A 34 -4.48 -9.01 22.12
CA ARG A 34 -4.25 -10.44 21.83
C ARG A 34 -5.10 -10.95 20.67
N THR A 35 -6.39 -10.60 20.66
CA THR A 35 -7.34 -11.00 19.62
C THR A 35 -7.06 -10.29 18.30
N ARG A 36 -6.63 -9.02 18.35
CA ARG A 36 -6.18 -8.29 17.16
C ARG A 36 -5.01 -8.98 16.46
N LYS A 37 -4.06 -9.57 17.21
CA LYS A 37 -2.95 -10.33 16.60
C LYS A 37 -3.44 -11.46 15.72
N GLU A 38 -4.35 -12.29 16.24
CA GLU A 38 -4.87 -13.45 15.50
C GLU A 38 -5.64 -13.04 14.24
N ALA A 39 -6.37 -11.92 14.30
CA ALA A 39 -7.02 -11.34 13.13
C ALA A 39 -5.99 -10.82 12.10
N ALA A 40 -4.91 -10.17 12.54
CA ALA A 40 -3.83 -9.70 11.67
C ALA A 40 -3.16 -10.84 10.92
N TRP A 41 -2.85 -11.95 11.63
CA TRP A 41 -2.33 -13.17 11.04
C TRP A 41 -3.29 -13.76 10.00
N ALA A 42 -4.59 -13.81 10.32
CA ALA A 42 -5.58 -14.36 9.40
C ALA A 42 -5.66 -13.57 8.08
N ILE A 43 -5.63 -12.24 8.16
CA ILE A 43 -5.66 -11.36 6.97
C ILE A 43 -4.36 -11.49 6.18
N THR A 44 -3.20 -11.46 6.84
CA THR A 44 -1.89 -11.54 6.17
C THR A 44 -1.67 -12.89 5.48
N ASN A 45 -2.13 -13.98 6.09
CA ASN A 45 -2.08 -15.31 5.47
C ASN A 45 -2.95 -15.35 4.20
N ALA A 46 -4.15 -14.75 4.26
CA ALA A 46 -5.03 -14.65 3.10
C ALA A 46 -4.43 -13.80 1.98
N THR A 47 -3.74 -12.69 2.29
CA THR A 47 -3.07 -11.89 1.25
C THR A 47 -1.83 -12.57 0.67
N SER A 48 -1.17 -13.45 1.42
CA SER A 48 0.00 -14.20 0.96
C SER A 48 -0.37 -15.35 0.02
N GLY A 49 -1.44 -16.09 0.34
CA GLY A 49 -1.87 -17.29 -0.41
C GLY A 49 -3.02 -17.08 -1.40
N GLY A 50 -3.68 -15.92 -1.35
CA GLY A 50 -4.88 -15.63 -2.11
C GLY A 50 -4.65 -15.35 -3.59
N THR A 51 -5.72 -15.39 -4.38
CA THR A 51 -5.71 -14.89 -5.77
C THR A 51 -5.84 -13.35 -5.80
N PRO A 52 -5.49 -12.70 -6.92
CA PRO A 52 -5.75 -11.27 -7.14
C PRO A 52 -7.18 -10.83 -6.78
N GLU A 53 -8.19 -11.62 -7.13
CA GLU A 53 -9.61 -11.34 -6.85
C GLU A 53 -9.90 -11.40 -5.35
N GLN A 54 -9.31 -12.37 -4.65
CA GLN A 54 -9.49 -12.52 -3.20
C GLN A 54 -8.83 -11.38 -2.44
N ILE A 55 -7.63 -10.96 -2.85
CA ILE A 55 -6.94 -9.82 -2.24
C ILE A 55 -7.70 -8.52 -2.51
N ARG A 56 -8.17 -8.30 -3.74
CA ARG A 56 -9.05 -7.18 -4.10
C ARG A 56 -10.29 -7.11 -3.21
N TYR A 57 -10.93 -8.24 -2.96
CA TYR A 57 -12.05 -8.33 -2.03
C TYR A 57 -11.67 -7.89 -0.61
N LEU A 58 -10.52 -8.33 -0.08
CA LEU A 58 -10.05 -7.91 1.25
C LEU A 58 -9.78 -6.40 1.31
N VAL A 59 -9.19 -5.83 0.27
CA VAL A 59 -8.95 -4.39 0.17
C VAL A 59 -10.28 -3.63 0.12
N ALA A 60 -11.25 -4.09 -0.66
CA ALA A 60 -12.58 -3.49 -0.74
C ALA A 60 -13.35 -3.51 0.59
N LEU A 61 -13.05 -4.49 1.45
CA LEU A 61 -13.58 -4.52 2.83
C LEU A 61 -12.87 -3.56 3.80
N GLY A 62 -11.83 -2.85 3.36
CA GLY A 62 -11.12 -1.87 4.16
C GLY A 62 -10.06 -2.48 5.10
N CYS A 63 -9.38 -3.56 4.69
CA CYS A 63 -8.35 -4.19 5.52
C CYS A 63 -7.05 -3.37 5.67
N ILE A 64 -6.79 -2.41 4.75
CA ILE A 64 -5.55 -1.61 4.71
C ILE A 64 -5.40 -0.77 5.98
N LYS A 65 -6.39 0.04 6.33
CA LYS A 65 -6.30 0.96 7.48
C LYS A 65 -5.98 0.23 8.80
N PRO A 66 -6.67 -0.87 9.16
CA PRO A 66 -6.31 -1.68 10.33
C PRO A 66 -4.89 -2.25 10.29
N LEU A 67 -4.38 -2.66 9.11
CA LEU A 67 -3.01 -3.13 8.96
C LEU A 67 -2.00 -1.99 9.18
N CYS A 68 -2.26 -0.80 8.62
CA CYS A 68 -1.44 0.38 8.86
C CYS A 68 -1.42 0.77 10.35
N ASP A 69 -2.52 0.60 11.09
CA ASP A 69 -2.57 0.87 12.53
C ASP A 69 -1.76 -0.13 13.38
N LEU A 70 -1.41 -1.29 12.82
CA LEU A 70 -0.54 -2.25 13.49
C LEU A 70 0.94 -1.94 13.34
N LEU A 71 1.34 -1.04 12.44
CA LEU A 71 2.74 -0.69 12.23
C LEU A 71 3.37 0.04 13.43
N THR A 72 2.56 0.66 14.29
CA THR A 72 3.02 1.43 15.44
C THR A 72 2.96 0.65 16.76
N VAL A 73 2.71 -0.67 16.71
CA VAL A 73 2.64 -1.49 17.93
C VAL A 73 4.05 -1.90 18.39
N MET A 74 4.23 -2.10 19.70
CA MET A 74 5.53 -2.49 20.26
C MET A 74 5.95 -3.94 19.92
N ASP A 75 5.02 -4.76 19.44
CA ASP A 75 5.29 -6.17 19.12
C ASP A 75 5.89 -6.28 17.72
N SER A 76 7.22 -6.43 17.63
CA SER A 76 7.95 -6.50 16.36
C SER A 76 7.40 -7.57 15.42
N LYS A 77 6.90 -8.70 15.94
CA LYS A 77 6.34 -9.76 15.09
C LYS A 77 5.06 -9.30 14.41
N ILE A 78 4.24 -8.51 15.09
CA ILE A 78 2.99 -7.99 14.52
C ILE A 78 3.29 -6.88 13.52
N VAL A 79 4.29 -6.04 13.77
CA VAL A 79 4.77 -5.06 12.79
C VAL A 79 5.24 -5.77 11.51
N GLN A 80 6.03 -6.84 11.62
CA GLN A 80 6.45 -7.65 10.46
C GLN A 80 5.26 -8.26 9.71
N VAL A 81 4.28 -8.80 10.43
CA VAL A 81 3.05 -9.36 9.84
C VAL A 81 2.27 -8.28 9.08
N ALA A 82 2.12 -7.08 9.65
CA ALA A 82 1.45 -5.98 8.99
C ALA A 82 2.20 -5.51 7.73
N LEU A 83 3.53 -5.37 7.80
CA LEU A 83 4.37 -5.04 6.63
C LEU A 83 4.25 -6.10 5.53
N ASN A 84 4.28 -7.39 5.87
CA ASN A 84 4.06 -8.47 4.90
C ASN A 84 2.68 -8.37 4.24
N GLY A 85 1.64 -8.08 5.04
CA GLY A 85 0.28 -7.92 4.56
C GLY A 85 0.14 -6.78 3.55
N LEU A 86 0.73 -5.63 3.86
CA LEU A 86 0.76 -4.45 2.99
C LEU A 86 1.60 -4.68 1.73
N GLU A 87 2.76 -5.33 1.85
CA GLU A 87 3.61 -5.69 0.69
C GLU A 87 2.84 -6.55 -0.31
N ASN A 88 2.12 -7.58 0.15
CA ASN A 88 1.36 -8.45 -0.74
C ASN A 88 0.28 -7.68 -1.52
N ILE A 89 -0.36 -6.71 -0.87
CA ILE A 89 -1.37 -5.84 -1.49
C ILE A 89 -0.69 -4.93 -2.52
N LEU A 90 0.42 -4.28 -2.15
CA LEU A 90 1.18 -3.42 -3.05
C LEU A 90 1.68 -4.17 -4.29
N ARG A 91 2.23 -5.38 -4.10
CA ARG A 91 2.67 -6.26 -5.18
C ARG A 91 1.55 -6.60 -6.17
N LEU A 92 0.34 -6.80 -5.66
CA LEU A 92 -0.82 -7.00 -6.52
C LEU A 92 -1.11 -5.75 -7.37
N GLY A 93 -1.12 -4.58 -6.75
CA GLY A 93 -1.40 -3.33 -7.48
C GLY A 93 -0.35 -2.99 -8.52
N GLU A 94 0.92 -3.37 -8.29
CA GLU A 94 1.97 -3.26 -9.30
C GLU A 94 1.69 -4.17 -10.51
N GLN A 95 1.24 -5.41 -10.27
CA GLN A 95 0.84 -6.32 -11.34
C GLN A 95 -0.37 -5.78 -12.12
N GLU A 96 -1.36 -5.21 -11.43
CA GLU A 96 -2.54 -4.62 -12.06
C GLU A 96 -2.20 -3.34 -12.84
N SER A 97 -1.32 -2.50 -12.32
CA SER A 97 -0.81 -1.30 -12.99
C SER A 97 -0.16 -1.65 -14.33
N LYS A 98 0.71 -2.68 -14.34
CA LYS A 98 1.37 -3.18 -15.56
C LYS A 98 0.39 -3.78 -16.56
N GLN A 99 -0.65 -4.47 -16.10
CA GLN A 99 -1.67 -5.08 -16.97
C GLN A 99 -2.62 -4.05 -17.58
N ASN A 100 -3.02 -3.04 -16.81
CA ASN A 100 -3.98 -2.03 -17.25
C ASN A 100 -3.31 -0.85 -17.98
N GLY A 101 -1.97 -0.75 -17.95
CA GLY A 101 -1.20 0.30 -18.62
C GLY A 101 -1.36 1.69 -17.99
N ILE A 102 -1.91 1.77 -16.78
CA ILE A 102 -2.14 3.03 -16.06
C ILE A 102 -0.84 3.54 -15.43
N GLY A 103 0.14 2.66 -15.17
CA GLY A 103 1.41 3.00 -14.53
C GLY A 103 1.29 3.25 -13.02
N ILE A 104 0.10 3.58 -12.52
CA ILE A 104 -0.15 3.92 -11.12
C ILE A 104 -0.68 2.72 -10.35
N ASN A 105 -0.07 2.42 -9.19
CA ASN A 105 -0.55 1.42 -8.25
C ASN A 105 -1.70 2.00 -7.39
N PRO A 106 -2.96 1.51 -7.53
CA PRO A 106 -4.09 2.08 -6.81
C PRO A 106 -4.01 1.87 -5.29
N TYR A 107 -3.24 0.90 -4.81
CA TYR A 107 -3.13 0.61 -3.39
C TYR A 107 -2.12 1.52 -2.68
N CYS A 108 -1.20 2.18 -3.41
CA CYS A 108 -0.30 3.19 -2.82
C CYS A 108 -1.11 4.34 -2.22
N ALA A 109 -2.03 4.91 -3.01
CA ALA A 109 -2.92 5.99 -2.56
C ALA A 109 -3.76 5.58 -1.34
N LEU A 110 -4.32 4.36 -1.31
CA LEU A 110 -5.08 3.87 -0.16
C LEU A 110 -4.24 3.70 1.11
N ILE A 111 -2.96 3.36 0.97
CA ILE A 111 -2.01 3.27 2.09
C ILE A 111 -1.64 4.66 2.60
N GLU A 112 -1.41 5.62 1.70
CA GLU A 112 -1.17 7.03 2.06
C GLU A 112 -2.36 7.64 2.79
N GLU A 113 -3.59 7.49 2.26
CA GLU A 113 -4.82 7.95 2.91
C GLU A 113 -5.04 7.33 4.30
N ALA A 114 -4.46 6.14 4.54
CA ALA A 114 -4.51 5.45 5.82
C ALA A 114 -3.41 5.88 6.82
N TYR A 115 -2.62 6.92 6.48
CA TYR A 115 -1.38 7.31 7.18
C TYR A 115 -0.39 6.14 7.29
N GLY A 116 -0.41 5.25 6.29
CA GLY A 116 0.44 4.07 6.24
C GLY A 116 1.86 4.43 5.86
N LEU A 117 2.03 5.32 4.87
CA LEU A 117 3.35 5.77 4.41
C LEU A 117 4.16 6.41 5.54
N ASP A 118 3.59 7.37 6.27
CA ASP A 118 4.25 8.03 7.41
C ASP A 118 4.73 7.01 8.47
N LYS A 119 3.94 5.97 8.70
CA LYS A 119 4.26 4.92 9.68
C LYS A 119 5.35 3.99 9.15
N ILE A 120 5.37 3.68 7.85
CA ILE A 120 6.44 2.88 7.24
C ILE A 120 7.75 3.70 7.26
N GLU A 121 7.71 4.99 6.99
CA GLU A 121 8.87 5.88 7.11
C GLU A 121 9.43 5.89 8.53
N PHE A 122 8.56 5.99 9.54
CA PHE A 122 8.97 5.90 10.94
C PHE A 122 9.71 4.59 11.26
N LEU A 123 9.31 3.48 10.63
CA LEU A 123 9.96 2.17 10.81
C LEU A 123 11.37 2.09 10.22
N GLN A 124 11.81 3.06 9.40
CA GLN A 124 13.22 3.19 8.99
C GLN A 124 14.15 3.65 10.13
N SER A 125 13.62 3.89 11.33
CA SER A 125 14.40 4.10 12.56
C SER A 125 14.30 2.95 13.56
N HIS A 126 13.63 1.86 13.19
CA HIS A 126 13.31 0.77 14.10
C HIS A 126 14.55 -0.06 14.47
N GLU A 127 14.69 -0.43 15.75
CA GLU A 127 15.87 -1.17 16.28
C GLU A 127 16.06 -2.56 15.63
N ASN A 128 14.96 -3.19 15.23
CA ASN A 128 14.99 -4.45 14.48
C ASN A 128 15.36 -4.19 13.01
N GLN A 129 16.54 -4.66 12.62
CA GLN A 129 17.10 -4.52 11.28
C GLN A 129 16.21 -5.11 10.16
N GLU A 130 15.46 -6.20 10.43
CA GLU A 130 14.55 -6.79 9.43
C GLU A 130 13.36 -5.86 9.14
N ILE A 131 12.85 -5.18 10.17
CA ILE A 131 11.75 -4.21 10.03
C ILE A 131 12.25 -2.98 9.29
N TYR A 132 13.42 -2.47 9.68
CA TYR A 132 14.09 -1.37 8.98
C TYR A 132 14.24 -1.66 7.50
N GLN A 133 14.89 -2.79 7.16
CA GLN A 133 15.19 -3.13 5.77
C GLN A 133 13.90 -3.27 4.96
N LYS A 134 12.90 -3.94 5.52
CA LYS A 134 11.62 -4.12 4.83
C LYS A 134 10.87 -2.81 4.61
N ALA A 135 10.90 -1.89 5.58
CA ALA A 135 10.31 -0.57 5.42
C ALA A 135 11.03 0.26 4.36
N PHE A 136 12.37 0.18 4.34
CA PHE A 136 13.20 0.81 3.31
C PHE A 136 12.86 0.28 1.91
N ASP A 137 12.87 -1.03 1.71
CA ASP A 137 12.59 -1.67 0.42
C ASP A 137 11.17 -1.34 -0.07
N LEU A 138 10.19 -1.30 0.84
CA LEU A 138 8.81 -0.94 0.50
C LEU A 138 8.68 0.50 0.01
N ILE A 139 9.34 1.44 0.68
CA ILE A 139 9.34 2.83 0.27
C ILE A 139 10.04 2.95 -1.08
N GLU A 140 11.27 2.45 -1.21
CA GLU A 140 12.05 2.55 -2.45
C GLU A 140 11.32 1.95 -3.67
N HIS A 141 10.65 0.81 -3.50
CA HIS A 141 10.02 0.10 -4.61
C HIS A 141 8.63 0.62 -5.00
N TYR A 142 7.83 1.11 -4.04
CA TYR A 142 6.42 1.46 -4.29
C TYR A 142 6.07 2.94 -4.12
N PHE A 143 6.87 3.69 -3.35
CA PHE A 143 6.65 5.11 -3.03
C PHE A 143 7.86 5.99 -3.40
N GLY A 144 8.97 5.37 -3.79
CA GLY A 144 10.18 6.03 -4.25
C GLY A 144 9.87 6.86 -5.49
N VAL A 145 10.42 8.06 -5.51
CA VAL A 145 10.19 9.07 -6.53
C VAL A 145 10.47 8.54 -7.93
N GLU A 146 9.41 8.34 -8.71
CA GLU A 146 9.40 8.80 -10.10
C GLU A 146 9.27 10.34 -10.09
N GLU A 147 10.27 11.03 -9.54
CA GLU A 147 10.51 12.46 -9.78
C GLU A 147 11.95 12.66 -10.24
N ASP A 148 12.27 12.03 -11.35
CA ASP A 148 12.97 12.77 -12.41
C ASP A 148 12.06 12.63 -13.63
N ASP A 149 10.98 13.42 -13.67
CA ASP A 149 10.39 13.77 -14.95
C ASP A 149 11.33 14.81 -15.58
N PRO A 150 12.18 14.44 -16.56
CA PRO A 150 13.10 15.38 -17.20
C PRO A 150 12.36 16.47 -18.00
N SER A 151 11.02 16.50 -18.00
CA SER A 151 10.23 17.60 -18.57
C SER A 151 10.04 18.78 -17.61
N ILE A 152 10.32 18.64 -16.31
CA ILE A 152 10.13 19.70 -15.30
C ILE A 152 11.42 20.48 -15.01
N VAL A 153 12.58 20.03 -15.53
CA VAL A 153 13.82 20.80 -15.41
C VAL A 153 13.75 22.08 -16.25
N PRO A 154 13.84 23.29 -15.65
CA PRO A 154 13.90 24.51 -16.44
C PRO A 154 15.16 24.49 -17.29
N GLN A 155 15.00 24.61 -18.61
CA GLN A 155 16.14 24.70 -19.52
C GLN A 155 16.86 26.03 -19.25
N VAL A 156 18.15 25.94 -18.97
CA VAL A 156 19.01 27.10 -18.79
C VAL A 156 19.63 27.42 -20.16
N ASP A 157 19.31 28.59 -20.72
CA ASP A 157 19.98 29.04 -21.95
C ASP A 157 21.42 29.46 -21.59
N GLU A 158 22.40 28.63 -21.98
CA GLU A 158 23.82 28.84 -21.69
C GLU A 158 24.38 30.13 -22.29
N ASN A 159 23.72 30.75 -23.28
CA ASN A 159 24.17 32.03 -23.84
C ASN A 159 23.73 33.25 -23.02
N GLN A 160 22.69 33.14 -22.18
CA GLN A 160 22.09 34.33 -21.51
C GLN A 160 21.97 34.20 -19.98
N GLN A 161 22.35 33.06 -19.37
CA GLN A 161 22.25 32.83 -17.92
C GLN A 161 20.87 33.21 -17.34
N GLN A 162 19.80 32.97 -18.10
CA GLN A 162 18.42 33.17 -17.67
C GLN A 162 17.65 31.85 -17.70
N PHE A 163 16.80 31.64 -16.69
CA PHE A 163 15.90 30.48 -16.62
C PHE A 163 14.73 30.68 -17.60
N VAL A 164 14.54 29.73 -18.51
CA VAL A 164 13.42 29.74 -19.46
C VAL A 164 12.31 28.84 -18.92
N PHE A 165 11.17 29.43 -18.58
CA PHE A 165 9.95 28.69 -18.27
C PHE A 165 9.14 28.54 -19.56
N GLN A 166 8.86 27.30 -19.98
CA GLN A 166 7.88 27.08 -21.07
C GLN A 166 6.50 27.48 -20.56
N GLN A 167 6.00 28.62 -21.03
CA GLN A 167 4.59 28.97 -20.89
C GLN A 167 3.78 27.95 -21.71
N GLN A 168 2.98 27.13 -21.03
CA GLN A 168 1.87 26.43 -21.67
C GLN A 168 0.96 27.48 -22.31
N GLU A 169 0.90 27.50 -23.64
CA GLU A 169 -0.07 28.30 -24.38
C GLU A 169 -1.48 27.86 -23.96
N ALA A 170 -2.15 28.68 -23.15
CA ALA A 170 -3.56 28.53 -22.92
C ALA A 170 -4.29 28.77 -24.26
N PRO A 171 -5.21 27.88 -24.70
CA PRO A 171 -6.01 28.14 -25.87
C PRO A 171 -6.87 29.37 -25.61
N MET A 172 -6.51 30.47 -26.27
CA MET A 172 -7.25 31.73 -26.25
C MET A 172 -8.48 31.60 -27.16
N GLU A 173 -9.48 30.81 -26.74
CA GLU A 173 -10.83 30.90 -27.31
C GLU A 173 -11.50 32.16 -26.77
N GLY A 174 -11.48 33.20 -27.60
CA GLY A 174 -12.11 34.48 -27.31
C GLY A 174 -13.61 34.34 -27.09
N PHE A 175 -14.11 34.97 -26.03
CA PHE A 175 -15.53 35.25 -25.82
C PHE A 175 -16.06 36.07 -27.00
N GLN A 176 -16.93 35.48 -27.83
CA GLN A 176 -17.79 36.24 -28.74
C GLN A 176 -19.02 36.70 -27.99
N LEU A 177 -19.15 38.01 -27.83
CA LEU A 177 -20.36 38.74 -27.43
C LEU A 177 -21.41 38.71 -28.55
#